data_AF-A0A920I5D2-F1
#
_entry.id   AF-A0A920I5D2-F1
#
_cell.length_a   1.000
_cell.length_b   1.000
_cell.length_c   1.000
_cell.angle_alpha   90.00
_cell.angle_beta   90.00
_cell.angle_gamma   90.00
#
_symmetry.space_group_name_H-M   'P 1'
#
loop_
_entity.id
_entity.type
_entity.pdbx_description
1 polymer ?
#
loop_
_entity_poly.entity_id
_entity_poly.type
_entity_poly.pdbx_seq_one_letter_code
_entity_poly.pdbx_strand_id
1 'polypeptide(L)'
;MHVGRCVLYRRRRDQRIVTANQTQRERLTEVMQGIHQRGWCDGTGGNFSMVLQHQPLQLLMAPSGVDKGQVPADQLIVVDGQGKVLTGKGKASAETALHLRIVEATQAGAVLHTHSVPGTVLSRHYENQEGLSWRAGKC
;
A
#
# COMPACT_ATOMS: atom_id res chain seq x y z
N MET A 1 9.68 40.61 30.90
CA MET A 1 9.61 40.15 29.49
C MET A 1 10.95 39.53 29.12
N HIS A 2 11.06 38.20 29.13
CA HIS A 2 12.23 37.48 28.63
C HIS A 2 11.72 36.35 27.75
N VAL A 3 11.98 36.47 26.46
CA VAL A 3 11.54 35.52 25.44
C VAL A 3 12.49 34.33 25.50
N GLY A 4 12.05 33.26 26.19
CA GLY A 4 12.71 31.97 26.18
C GLY A 4 12.66 31.39 24.76
N ARG A 5 13.80 31.43 24.07
CA ARG A 5 13.99 30.87 22.74
C ARG A 5 13.96 29.35 22.86
N CYS A 6 12.77 28.77 22.76
CA CYS A 6 12.56 27.32 22.69
C CYS A 6 13.13 26.83 21.36
N VAL A 7 14.41 26.45 21.36
CA VAL A 7 15.05 25.75 20.25
C VAL A 7 14.47 24.35 20.24
N LEU A 8 13.38 24.16 19.50
CA LEU A 8 12.83 22.85 19.18
C LEU A 8 13.91 22.07 18.43
N TYR A 9 14.59 21.19 19.16
CA TYR A 9 15.56 20.23 18.64
C TYR A 9 14.80 19.27 17.72
N ARG A 10 14.65 19.64 16.46
CA ARG A 10 14.05 18.82 15.41
C ARG A 10 15.01 17.65 15.18
N ARG A 11 14.85 16.58 15.97
CA ARG A 11 15.58 15.31 15.79
C ARG A 11 15.53 14.97 14.30
N ARG A 12 16.68 15.00 13.61
CA ARG A 12 16.83 14.29 12.34
C ARG A 12 16.53 12.83 12.69
N ARG A 13 15.33 12.36 12.35
CA ARG A 13 15.01 10.93 12.45
C ARG A 13 16.04 10.21 11.60
N ASP A 14 16.75 9.28 12.21
CA ASP A 14 17.52 8.25 11.53
C ASP A 14 16.53 7.45 10.66
N GLN A 15 16.27 7.93 9.45
CA GLN A 15 15.41 7.28 8.47
C GLN A 15 16.29 6.37 7.61
N ARG A 16 16.69 5.22 8.16
CA ARG A 16 17.24 4.17 7.30
C ARG A 16 16.15 3.72 6.34
N ILE A 17 16.37 4.00 5.06
CA ILE A 17 15.55 3.45 3.97
C ILE A 17 15.82 1.94 3.94
N VAL A 18 14.75 1.16 4.05
CA VAL A 18 14.81 -0.29 3.94
C VAL A 18 14.74 -0.63 2.45
N THR A 19 15.79 -1.25 1.94
CA THR A 19 15.82 -1.74 0.57
C THR A 19 15.04 -3.05 0.50
N ALA A 20 13.98 -3.09 -0.31
CA ALA A 20 13.31 -4.34 -0.65
C ALA A 20 14.28 -5.26 -1.39
N ASN A 21 14.48 -6.48 -0.89
CA ASN A 21 15.29 -7.48 -1.57
C ASN A 21 14.55 -8.06 -2.78
N GLN A 22 15.29 -8.78 -3.64
CA GLN A 22 14.75 -9.33 -4.87
C GLN A 22 13.57 -10.29 -4.62
N THR A 23 13.69 -11.17 -3.62
CA THR A 23 12.63 -12.12 -3.25
C THR A 23 11.34 -11.43 -2.80
N GLN A 24 11.41 -10.32 -2.05
CA GLN A 24 10.22 -9.55 -1.65
C GLN A 24 9.52 -8.94 -2.86
N ARG A 25 10.30 -8.44 -3.82
CA ARG A 25 9.78 -7.86 -5.06
C ARG A 25 9.10 -8.90 -5.93
N GLU A 26 9.76 -10.03 -6.14
CA GLU A 26 9.23 -11.17 -6.89
C GLU A 26 7.93 -11.68 -6.28
N ARG A 27 7.90 -11.92 -4.96
CA ARG A 27 6.69 -12.37 -4.26
C ARG A 27 5.51 -11.41 -4.43
N LEU A 28 5.75 -10.10 -4.34
CA LEU A 28 4.67 -9.13 -4.53
C LEU A 28 4.18 -9.15 -5.98
N THR A 29 5.10 -9.18 -6.96
CA THR A 29 4.75 -9.29 -8.38
C THR A 29 4.00 -10.58 -8.71
N GLU A 30 4.40 -11.72 -8.17
CA GLU A 30 3.71 -13.01 -8.34
C GLU A 30 2.27 -12.96 -7.82
N VAL A 31 2.06 -12.38 -6.63
CA VAL A 31 0.72 -12.20 -6.07
C VAL A 31 -0.12 -11.26 -6.95
N MET A 32 0.45 -10.15 -7.41
CA MET A 32 -0.23 -9.22 -8.31
C MET A 32 -0.65 -9.90 -9.61
N GLN A 33 0.24 -10.68 -10.21
CA GLN A 33 -0.04 -11.48 -11.41
C GLN A 33 -1.16 -12.50 -11.16
N GLY A 34 -1.11 -13.23 -10.03
CA GLY A 34 -2.14 -14.21 -9.68
C GLY A 34 -3.52 -13.58 -9.43
N ILE A 35 -3.58 -12.37 -8.87
CA ILE A 35 -4.82 -11.60 -8.69
C ILE A 35 -5.35 -11.11 -10.05
N HIS A 36 -4.46 -10.60 -10.91
CA HIS A 36 -4.82 -10.16 -12.24
C HIS A 36 -5.37 -11.31 -13.11
N GLN A 37 -4.72 -12.48 -13.08
CA GLN A 37 -5.19 -13.68 -13.80
C GLN A 37 -6.59 -14.14 -13.37
N ARG A 38 -7.05 -13.77 -12.18
CA ARG A 38 -8.40 -14.05 -11.69
C ARG A 38 -9.44 -13.00 -12.12
N GLY A 39 -9.04 -11.96 -12.85
CA GLY A 39 -9.91 -10.84 -13.24
C GLY A 39 -10.30 -9.95 -12.07
N TRP A 40 -9.45 -9.85 -11.04
CA TRP A 40 -9.77 -9.11 -9.80
C TRP A 40 -9.18 -7.69 -9.77
N CYS A 41 -8.47 -7.26 -10.80
CA CYS A 41 -7.87 -5.93 -10.90
C CYS A 41 -7.70 -5.50 -12.37
N ASP A 42 -8.74 -5.69 -13.18
CA ASP A 42 -8.72 -5.34 -14.61
C ASP A 42 -8.63 -3.81 -14.81
N GLY A 43 -7.90 -3.39 -15.83
CA GLY A 43 -7.67 -1.97 -16.14
C GLY A 43 -6.64 -1.32 -15.22
N THR A 44 -6.98 -0.15 -14.65
CA THR A 44 -6.12 0.62 -13.74
C THR A 44 -6.56 0.53 -12.27
N GLY A 45 -7.58 -0.28 -11.98
CA GLY A 45 -8.16 -0.44 -10.65
C GLY A 45 -7.36 -1.42 -9.79
N GLY A 46 -7.27 -1.12 -8.49
CA GLY A 46 -6.58 -1.97 -7.52
C GLY A 46 -5.13 -1.59 -7.28
N ASN A 47 -4.66 -1.93 -6.08
CA ASN A 47 -3.31 -1.64 -5.64
C ASN A 47 -2.88 -2.59 -4.52
N PHE A 48 -1.59 -2.87 -4.45
CA PHE A 48 -1.04 -3.93 -3.62
C PHE A 48 0.23 -3.44 -2.95
N SER A 49 0.35 -3.68 -1.65
CA SER A 49 1.55 -3.32 -0.89
C SER A 49 1.99 -4.40 0.08
N MET A 50 3.29 -4.49 0.27
CA MET A 50 3.95 -5.27 1.32
C MET A 50 4.64 -4.33 2.29
N VAL A 51 4.51 -4.58 3.60
CA VAL A 51 5.24 -3.82 4.62
C VAL A 51 6.70 -4.30 4.66
N LEU A 52 7.65 -3.39 4.46
CA LEU A 52 9.07 -3.67 4.64
C LEU A 52 9.52 -3.41 6.08
N GLN A 53 8.89 -2.43 6.73
CA GLN A 53 9.18 -2.03 8.10
C GLN A 53 7.98 -1.26 8.66
N HIS A 54 7.61 -1.50 9.91
CA HIS A 54 6.49 -0.78 10.56
C HIS A 54 6.91 0.57 11.15
N GLN A 55 8.16 0.70 11.63
CA GLN A 55 8.63 1.93 12.29
C GLN A 55 10.10 2.25 11.95
N PRO A 56 10.39 3.34 11.21
CA PRO A 56 9.42 4.11 10.42
C PRO A 56 8.75 3.23 9.36
N LEU A 57 7.44 3.49 9.12
CA LEU A 57 6.64 2.73 8.15
C LEU A 57 7.20 2.89 6.74
N GLN A 58 7.45 1.76 6.08
CA GLN A 58 7.88 1.69 4.68
C GLN A 58 7.13 0.57 3.97
N LEU A 59 6.54 0.88 2.82
CA LEU A 59 5.77 -0.05 2.01
C LEU A 59 6.44 -0.24 0.65
N LEU A 60 6.54 -1.48 0.19
CA LEU A 60 6.84 -1.84 -1.20
C LEU A 60 5.51 -1.94 -1.97
N MET A 61 5.41 -1.29 -3.12
CA MET A 61 4.19 -1.33 -3.95
C MET A 61 4.48 -1.02 -5.41
N ALA A 62 3.54 -1.32 -6.29
CA ALA A 62 3.63 -0.90 -7.69
C ALA A 62 3.31 0.59 -7.84
N PRO A 63 4.01 1.32 -8.74
CA PRO A 63 3.75 2.72 -8.99
C PRO A 63 2.33 2.94 -9.56
N SER A 64 1.89 4.20 -9.59
CA SER A 64 0.63 4.60 -10.21
C SER A 64 0.69 4.48 -11.74
N GLY A 65 -0.44 4.18 -12.37
CA GLY A 65 -0.60 4.22 -13.83
C GLY A 65 0.07 3.09 -14.61
N VAL A 66 0.45 2.00 -13.94
CA VAL A 66 1.02 0.80 -14.57
C VAL A 66 -0.01 -0.33 -14.60
N ASP A 67 0.09 -1.20 -15.61
CA ASP A 67 -0.64 -2.46 -15.66
C ASP A 67 -0.14 -3.39 -14.54
N LYS A 68 -0.95 -3.52 -13.47
CA LYS A 68 -0.62 -4.31 -12.28
C LYS A 68 -0.40 -5.80 -12.59
N GLY A 69 -0.95 -6.32 -13.69
CA GLY A 69 -0.72 -7.69 -14.13
C GLY A 69 0.66 -7.93 -14.74
N GLN A 70 1.35 -6.87 -15.17
CA GLN A 70 2.59 -6.98 -15.93
C GLN A 70 3.76 -6.19 -15.33
N VAL A 71 3.62 -5.63 -14.11
CA VAL A 71 4.68 -4.87 -13.45
C VAL A 71 5.89 -5.75 -13.14
N PRO A 72 7.08 -5.47 -13.71
CA PRO A 72 8.31 -6.15 -13.35
C PRO A 72 8.74 -5.81 -11.91
N ALA A 73 9.36 -6.78 -11.23
CA ALA A 73 9.78 -6.67 -9.82
C ALA A 73 10.71 -5.47 -9.54
N ASP A 74 11.57 -5.11 -10.50
CA ASP A 74 12.49 -3.98 -10.40
C ASP A 74 11.80 -2.61 -10.53
N GLN A 75 10.58 -2.56 -11.07
CA GLN A 75 9.78 -1.34 -11.21
C GLN A 75 8.97 -1.00 -9.95
N LEU A 76 8.95 -1.88 -8.94
CA LEU A 76 8.30 -1.59 -7.67
C LEU A 76 9.00 -0.44 -6.92
N ILE A 77 8.20 0.40 -6.28
CA ILE A 77 8.62 1.57 -5.51
C ILE A 77 8.53 1.30 -4.01
N VAL A 78 9.36 1.99 -3.23
CA VAL A 78 9.21 2.05 -1.77
C VAL A 78 8.67 3.41 -1.37
N VAL A 79 7.62 3.44 -0.55
CA VAL A 79 7.03 4.67 -0.01
C VAL A 79 7.15 4.71 1.51
N ASP A 80 7.29 5.90 2.09
CA ASP A 80 7.29 6.10 3.54
C ASP A 80 5.86 6.20 4.12
N GLY A 81 5.79 6.33 5.45
CA GLY A 81 4.55 6.53 6.20
C GLY A 81 3.79 7.83 5.88
N GLN A 82 4.32 8.69 5.01
CA GLN A 82 3.68 9.91 4.51
C GLN A 82 3.29 9.77 3.02
N GLY A 83 3.51 8.60 2.40
CA GLY A 83 3.21 8.34 1.00
C GLY A 83 4.26 8.90 0.03
N LYS A 84 5.41 9.38 0.52
CA LYS A 84 6.50 9.85 -0.33
C LYS A 84 7.31 8.67 -0.84
N VAL A 85 7.61 8.68 -2.14
CA VAL A 85 8.51 7.70 -2.76
C VAL A 85 9.94 7.90 -2.23
N LEU A 86 10.49 6.86 -1.61
CA LEU A 86 11.86 6.77 -1.12
C LEU A 86 12.80 6.16 -2.18
N THR A 87 12.34 5.13 -2.90
CA THR A 87 13.12 4.44 -3.95
C THR A 87 12.25 3.98 -5.11
N GLY A 88 12.89 3.75 -6.27
CA GLY A 88 12.23 3.35 -7.52
C GLY A 88 11.81 4.55 -8.39
N LYS A 89 11.21 4.28 -9.55
CA LYS A 89 10.75 5.29 -10.50
C LYS A 89 9.22 5.33 -10.53
N GLY A 90 8.65 6.52 -10.72
CA GLY A 90 7.20 6.73 -10.81
C GLY A 90 6.61 7.46 -9.61
N LYS A 91 5.29 7.46 -9.52
CA LYS A 91 4.53 8.15 -8.48
C LYS A 91 3.79 7.15 -7.61
N ALA A 92 3.62 7.47 -6.33
CA ALA A 92 2.71 6.74 -5.46
C ALA A 92 1.27 6.82 -6.01
N SER A 93 0.49 5.75 -5.85
CA SER A 93 -0.94 5.73 -6.22
C SER A 93 -1.74 6.64 -5.27
N ALA A 94 -2.87 7.17 -5.74
CA ALA A 94 -3.84 7.86 -4.88
C ALA A 94 -4.33 6.94 -3.74
N GLU A 95 -4.40 5.63 -3.98
CA GLU A 95 -4.79 4.62 -3.00
C GLU A 95 -3.72 4.35 -1.92
N THR A 96 -2.51 4.91 -2.04
CA THR A 96 -1.45 4.71 -1.04
C THR A 96 -1.89 5.14 0.37
N ALA A 97 -2.69 6.20 0.46
CA ALA A 97 -3.24 6.66 1.74
C ALA A 97 -4.11 5.59 2.43
N LEU A 98 -4.89 4.83 1.67
CA LEU A 98 -5.70 3.72 2.19
C LEU A 98 -4.81 2.63 2.79
N HIS A 99 -3.75 2.23 2.08
CA HIS A 99 -2.81 1.22 2.54
C HIS A 99 -2.13 1.62 3.85
N LEU A 100 -1.66 2.87 3.92
CA LEU A 100 -1.03 3.41 5.12
C LEU A 100 -1.97 3.35 6.33
N ARG A 101 -3.23 3.77 6.15
CA ARG A 101 -4.25 3.74 7.22
C ARG A 101 -4.59 2.32 7.66
N ILE A 102 -4.73 1.38 6.72
CA ILE A 102 -4.99 -0.02 7.06
C ILE A 102 -3.82 -0.59 7.87
N VAL A 103 -2.58 -0.41 7.42
CA VAL A 103 -1.40 -0.91 8.14
C VAL A 103 -1.27 -0.27 9.52
N GLU A 104 -1.50 1.04 9.64
CA GLU A 104 -1.49 1.76 10.91
C GLU A 104 -2.53 1.19 11.88
N ALA A 105 -3.78 1.00 11.43
CA ALA A 105 -4.89 0.54 12.25
C ALA A 105 -4.84 -0.96 12.62
N THR A 106 -4.27 -1.79 11.75
CA THR A 106 -4.38 -3.26 11.87
C THR A 106 -3.05 -3.97 12.13
N GLN A 107 -1.92 -3.27 11.95
CA GLN A 107 -0.58 -3.87 11.92
C GLN A 107 -0.44 -4.97 10.86
N ALA A 108 -1.25 -4.95 9.79
CA ALA A 108 -1.15 -5.91 8.69
C ALA A 108 0.23 -5.85 8.01
N GLY A 109 0.75 -7.01 7.61
CA GLY A 109 2.01 -7.12 6.85
C GLY A 109 1.88 -6.87 5.34
N ALA A 110 0.65 -6.87 4.82
CA ALA A 110 0.35 -6.58 3.42
C ALA A 110 -1.09 -6.08 3.27
N VAL A 111 -1.36 -5.34 2.20
CA VAL A 111 -2.70 -4.85 1.84
C VAL A 111 -2.92 -5.11 0.36
N LEU A 112 -4.03 -5.79 0.05
CA LEU A 112 -4.42 -6.14 -1.31
C LEU A 112 -5.78 -5.50 -1.61
N HIS A 113 -5.78 -4.39 -2.33
CA HIS A 113 -7.00 -3.71 -2.77
C HIS A 113 -7.36 -4.19 -4.17
N THR A 114 -8.49 -4.90 -4.28
CA THR A 114 -8.97 -5.53 -5.53
C THR A 114 -10.30 -4.94 -5.96
N HIS A 115 -10.56 -4.95 -7.27
CA HIS A 115 -11.83 -4.53 -7.88
C HIS A 115 -12.51 -5.74 -8.54
N SER A 116 -12.71 -6.83 -7.79
CA SER A 116 -13.43 -7.99 -8.32
C SER A 116 -14.90 -7.65 -8.62
N VAL A 117 -15.50 -8.32 -9.60
CA VAL A 117 -16.91 -8.09 -9.97
C VAL A 117 -17.85 -8.28 -8.77
N PRO A 118 -17.79 -9.40 -8.00
CA PRO A 118 -18.66 -9.57 -6.85
C PRO A 118 -18.43 -8.51 -5.77
N GLY A 119 -17.17 -8.17 -5.49
CA GLY A 119 -16.82 -7.15 -4.48
C GLY A 119 -17.31 -5.75 -4.87
N THR A 120 -17.24 -5.40 -6.15
CA THR A 120 -17.71 -4.12 -6.67
C THR A 120 -19.24 -4.04 -6.66
N VAL A 121 -19.92 -5.12 -7.06
CA VAL A 121 -21.39 -5.20 -7.03
C VAL A 121 -21.91 -5.07 -5.60
N LEU A 122 -21.31 -5.80 -4.66
CA LEU A 122 -21.68 -5.70 -3.24
C LEU A 122 -21.43 -4.28 -2.71
N SER A 123 -20.27 -3.70 -2.99
CA SER A 123 -19.96 -2.33 -2.57
C SER A 123 -20.99 -1.31 -3.07
N ARG A 124 -21.42 -1.42 -4.34
CA ARG A 124 -22.47 -0.55 -4.91
C ARG A 124 -23.84 -0.80 -4.29
N HIS A 125 -24.22 -2.06 -4.08
CA HIS A 125 -25.51 -2.38 -3.49
C HIS A 125 -25.67 -1.78 -2.08
N TYR A 126 -24.58 -1.74 -1.31
CA TYR A 126 -24.58 -1.26 0.07
C TYR A 126 -24.01 0.15 0.23
N GLU A 127 -23.78 0.92 -0.84
CA GLU A 127 -23.14 2.25 -0.74
C GLU A 127 -23.95 3.26 0.10
N ASN A 128 -25.27 3.08 0.17
CA ASN A 128 -26.20 3.92 0.95
C ASN A 128 -26.50 3.34 2.36
N GLN A 129 -25.86 2.23 2.71
CA GLN A 129 -25.88 1.64 4.04
C GLN A 129 -24.46 1.84 4.60
N GLU A 130 -24.27 2.02 5.90
CA GLU A 130 -22.95 2.40 6.50
C GLU A 130 -21.80 1.39 6.28
N GLY A 131 -21.99 0.41 5.40
CA GLY A 131 -21.02 -0.54 4.93
C GLY A 131 -21.50 -1.98 5.13
N LEU A 132 -20.69 -2.90 4.63
CA LEU A 132 -20.81 -4.32 4.92
C LEU A 132 -19.68 -4.71 5.86
N SER A 133 -20.02 -5.36 6.98
CA SER A 133 -19.04 -6.06 7.80
C SER A 133 -19.39 -7.55 7.81
N TRP A 134 -18.43 -8.38 7.41
CA TRP A 134 -18.55 -9.82 7.49
C TRP A 134 -17.38 -10.35 8.29
N ARG A 135 -17.66 -11.07 9.37
CA ARG A 135 -16.64 -11.83 10.09
C ARG A 135 -16.66 -13.22 9.51
N ALA A 136 -15.56 -13.62 8.88
CA ALA A 136 -15.42 -14.99 8.41
C ALA A 136 -15.63 -15.96 9.58
N GLY A 137 -16.66 -16.81 9.48
CA GLY A 137 -16.70 -18.05 10.24
C GLY A 137 -15.55 -18.95 9.78
N LYS A 138 -15.03 -19.77 10.68
CA LYS A 138 -14.04 -20.80 10.31
C LYS A 138 -14.61 -21.63 9.15
N CYS A 139 -13.89 -21.72 8.03
CA CYS A 139 -14.12 -22.75 7.03
C CYS A 139 -13.85 -24.13 7.64
#